data_AF-A0A920TIZ4-F1
#
_entry.id   AF-A0A920TIZ4-F1
#
_cell.length_a   1.000
_cell.length_b   1.000
_cell.length_c   1.000
_cell.angle_alpha   90.00
_cell.angle_beta   90.00
_cell.angle_gamma   90.00
#
_symmetry.space_group_name_H-M   'P 1'
#
loop_
_entity.id
_entity.type
_entity.pdbx_description
1 polymer ?
#
loop_
_entity_poly.entity_id
_entity_poly.type
_entity_poly.pdbx_seq_one_letter_code
_entity_poly.pdbx_strand_id
1 'polypeptide(L)' 'MKQLIIIVNIFLQLLVAADKLLIPMDQNQKDHLKAYGIAFWTLEKNINIEWFLNYRGGSFLIDYYSPIAQECRIRE' A
#
# COMPACT_ATOMS: atom_id res chain seq x y z
N MET A 1 -6.91 23.87 -28.13
CA MET A 1 -5.62 23.31 -27.65
C MET A 1 -5.61 23.01 -26.15
N LYS A 2 -5.94 23.96 -25.26
CA LYS A 2 -5.98 23.73 -23.79
C LYS A 2 -6.87 22.55 -23.36
N GLN A 3 -8.05 22.38 -23.96
CA GLN A 3 -8.93 21.25 -23.63
C GLN A 3 -8.35 19.89 -24.03
N LEU A 4 -7.62 19.82 -25.15
CA LEU A 4 -6.95 18.60 -25.57
C LEU A 4 -5.85 18.19 -24.58
N ILE A 5 -5.10 19.17 -24.07
CA ILE A 5 -4.06 18.94 -23.05
C ILE A 5 -4.67 18.40 -21.75
N ILE A 6 -5.84 18.91 -21.34
CA ILE A 6 -6.54 18.45 -20.13
C ILE A 6 -7.04 17.01 -20.32
N ILE A 7 -7.65 16.69 -21.46
CA ILE A 7 -8.15 15.33 -21.75
C ILE A 7 -6.99 14.33 -21.76
N VAL A 8 -5.87 14.68 -22.39
CA VAL A 8 -4.67 13.84 -22.40
C VAL A 8 -4.16 13.63 -20.96
N ASN A 9 -4.09 14.68 -20.15
CA ASN A 9 -3.66 14.55 -18.75
C ASN A 9 -4.53 13.60 -17.94
N ILE A 10 -5.85 13.67 -18.09
CA ILE A 10 -6.79 12.76 -17.41
C ILE A 10 -6.56 11.32 -17.88
N PHE A 11 -6.34 11.10 -19.18
CA PHE A 11 -6.12 9.77 -19.72
C PHE A 11 -4.80 9.15 -19.25
N LEU A 12 -3.74 9.95 -19.07
CA LEU A 12 -2.47 9.47 -18.54
C LEU A 12 -2.57 8.96 -17.10
N GLN A 13 -3.47 9.50 -16.27
CA GLN A 13 -3.65 9.03 -14.89
C GLN A 13 -4.24 7.62 -14.82
N LEU A 14 -4.98 7.18 -15.85
CA LEU A 14 -5.56 5.84 -15.93
C LEU A 14 -4.51 4.75 -16.22
N LEU A 15 -3.30 5.13 -16.64
CA LEU A 15 -2.22 4.20 -16.94
C LEU A 15 -1.35 3.87 -15.71
N VAL A 16 -1.59 4.53 -14.56
CA VAL A 16 -0.82 4.29 -13.34
C VAL A 16 -1.45 3.15 -12.55
N ALA A 17 -0.74 2.02 -12.48
CA ALA A 17 -1.03 0.95 -11.54
C ALA A 17 -0.05 1.03 -10.35
N ALA A 18 -0.51 0.64 -9.16
CA ALA A 18 0.34 0.53 -7.99
C ALA A 18 0.90 -0.88 -7.89
N ASP A 19 2.21 -1.03 -8.05
CA ASP A 19 2.91 -2.32 -7.95
C ASP A 19 3.25 -2.72 -6.51
N LYS A 20 3.05 -1.79 -5.57
CA LYS A 20 3.35 -1.97 -4.14
C LYS A 20 2.16 -1.58 -3.28
N LEU A 21 2.00 -2.30 -2.17
CA LEU A 21 1.08 -2.01 -1.09
C LEU A 21 1.86 -1.44 0.09
N LEU A 22 1.57 -0.20 0.47
CA LEU A 22 2.13 0.45 1.65
C LEU A 22 1.17 0.30 2.82
N ILE A 23 1.63 -0.27 3.92
CA ILE A 23 0.90 -0.36 5.20
C ILE A 23 1.44 0.74 6.12
N PRO A 24 0.73 1.87 6.25
CA PRO A 24 1.20 2.98 7.03
C PRO A 24 1.16 2.69 8.53
N MET A 25 2.11 3.27 9.25
CA MET A 25 2.19 3.23 10.71
C MET A 25 2.38 4.62 11.30
N ASP A 26 2.00 5.66 10.56
CA ASP A 26 1.95 7.02 11.07
C ASP A 26 0.60 7.30 11.74
N GLN A 27 0.31 8.57 12.01
CA GLN A 27 -0.90 9.02 12.72
C GLN A 27 -2.21 8.65 12.03
N ASN A 28 -2.18 8.22 10.76
CA ASN A 28 -3.37 7.72 10.07
C ASN A 28 -3.73 6.27 10.47
N GLN A 29 -2.79 5.51 11.03
CA GLN A 29 -3.01 4.15 11.54
C GLN A 29 -3.42 4.22 13.01
N LYS A 30 -4.68 3.87 13.30
CA LYS A 30 -5.23 3.93 14.67
C LYS A 30 -4.74 2.80 15.55
N ASP A 31 -4.37 1.66 14.95
CA ASP A 31 -3.90 0.49 15.66
C ASP A 31 -2.68 -0.11 14.95
N HIS A 32 -1.49 0.17 15.50
CA HIS A 32 -0.24 -0.31 14.95
C HIS A 32 -0.08 -1.84 15.08
N LEU A 33 -0.76 -2.50 16.02
CA LEU A 33 -0.69 -3.96 16.15
C LEU A 33 -1.37 -4.65 14.96
N LYS A 34 -2.40 -4.04 14.37
CA LYS A 34 -2.98 -4.54 13.12
C LYS A 34 -1.98 -4.51 11.96
N ALA A 35 -1.18 -3.44 11.86
CA ALA A 35 -0.12 -3.35 10.84
C ALA A 35 0.92 -4.47 11.00
N TYR A 36 1.37 -4.72 12.24
CA TYR A 36 2.25 -5.87 12.54
C TYR A 36 1.57 -7.22 12.26
N GLY A 37 0.27 -7.34 12.52
CA GLY A 37 -0.51 -8.54 12.22
C GLY A 37 -0.55 -8.85 10.73
N ILE A 38 -0.73 -7.83 9.87
CA ILE A 38 -0.65 -7.99 8.42
C ILE A 38 0.78 -8.35 7.98
N ALA A 39 1.80 -7.70 8.55
CA ALA A 39 3.20 -8.02 8.26
C ALA A 39 3.52 -9.48 8.59
N PHE A 40 3.12 -9.95 9.78
CA PHE A 40 3.28 -11.33 10.20
C PHE A 40 2.54 -12.31 9.29
N TRP A 41 1.25 -12.06 9.03
CA TRP A 41 0.43 -12.91 8.16
C TRP A 41 0.97 -12.98 6.72
N THR A 42 1.59 -11.90 6.23
CA THR A 42 2.26 -11.87 4.93
C THR A 42 3.49 -12.76 4.93
N LEU A 43 4.32 -12.67 5.97
CA LEU A 43 5.50 -13.52 6.14
C LEU A 43 5.13 -15.01 6.27
N GLU A 44 4.01 -15.35 6.92
CA GLU A 44 3.50 -16.73 7.00
C GLU A 44 3.17 -17.32 5.61
N LYS A 45 2.91 -16.47 4.61
CA LYS A 45 2.70 -16.90 3.21
C LYS A 45 4.00 -17.01 2.42
N ASN A 46 5.16 -16.92 3.08
CA ASN A 46 6.47 -16.85 2.46
C ASN A 46 6.63 -15.67 1.50
N ILE A 47 5.90 -14.58 1.74
CA ILE A 47 6.03 -13.34 0.98
C ILE A 47 6.90 -12.38 1.78
N ASN A 48 7.98 -11.91 1.18
CA ASN A 48 8.86 -10.94 1.81
C ASN A 48 8.20 -9.57 1.90
N ILE A 49 8.58 -8.83 2.94
CA ILE A 49 8.16 -7.44 3.16
C ILE A 49 9.38 -6.57 3.38
N GLU A 50 9.30 -5.32 2.96
CA GLU A 50 10.30 -4.30 3.28
C GLU A 50 9.84 -3.52 4.49
N TRP A 51 10.70 -3.38 5.51
CA TRP A 51 10.41 -2.59 6.70
C TRP A 51 11.11 -1.23 6.62
N PHE A 52 10.32 -0.17 6.53
CA PHE A 52 10.84 1.19 6.49
C PHE A 52 10.87 1.83 7.87
N LEU A 53 11.92 1.50 8.64
CA LEU A 53 12.14 1.93 10.02
C LEU A 53 11.94 3.45 10.25
N ASN A 54 12.37 4.27 9.29
CA ASN A 54 12.35 5.73 9.40
C ASN A 54 11.33 6.41 8.46
N TYR A 55 10.35 5.67 7.94
CA TYR A 55 9.31 6.23 7.06
C TYR A 55 7.92 5.92 7.59
N ARG A 56 7.07 6.96 7.68
CA ARG A 56 5.68 6.88 8.16
C ARG A 56 5.52 5.98 9.40
N GLY A 57 6.33 6.24 10.42
CA GLY A 57 6.26 5.56 11.72
C GLY A 57 6.73 4.10 11.74
N GLY A 58 7.60 3.69 10.82
CA GLY A 58 8.05 2.30 10.74
C GLY A 58 7.20 1.43 9.80
N SER A 59 6.66 2.03 8.73
CA SER A 59 5.74 1.37 7.79
C SER A 59 6.31 0.14 7.08
N PHE A 60 5.42 -0.71 6.56
CA PHE A 60 5.78 -1.87 5.74
C PHE A 60 5.41 -1.65 4.28
N LEU A 61 6.27 -2.07 3.37
CA LEU A 61 6.02 -2.10 1.94
C LEU A 61 6.02 -3.56 1.46
N ILE A 62 5.04 -3.91 0.64
CA ILE A 62 4.85 -5.25 0.11
C ILE A 62 4.61 -5.12 -1.40
N ASP A 63 5.02 -6.10 -2.20
CA ASP A 63 4.50 -6.17 -3.58
C ASP A 63 2.98 -6.30 -3.57
N TYR A 64 2.33 -5.78 -4.61
CA TYR A 64 0.88 -5.85 -4.67
C TYR A 64 0.42 -7.29 -4.89
N TYR A 65 -0.20 -7.88 -3.87
CA TYR A 65 -0.92 -9.14 -3.96
C TYR A 65 -2.39 -8.92 -3.60
N SER A 66 -3.30 -9.30 -4.50
CA SER A 66 -4.75 -9.17 -4.28
C SER A 66 -5.23 -9.73 -2.93
N PRO A 67 -4.76 -10.91 -2.47
CA PRO A 67 -5.15 -11.46 -1.16
C PRO A 67 -4.70 -10.59 0.03
N ILE A 68 -3.52 -9.98 -0.03
CA ILE A 68 -3.00 -9.13 1.05
C ILE A 68 -3.78 -7.81 1.09
N ALA A 69 -4.01 -7.20 -0.07
CA ALA A 69 -4.82 -5.99 -0.15
C ALA A 69 -6.25 -6.22 0.37
N GLN A 70 -6.82 -7.40 0.15
CA GLN A 70 -8.11 -7.78 0.71
C GLN A 70 -8.05 -7.97 2.23
N GLU A 71 -7.00 -8.62 2.74
CA GLU A 71 -6.82 -8.81 4.18
C GLU A 71 -6.70 -7.46 4.92
N CYS A 72 -5.97 -6.49 4.36
CA CYS A 72 -5.91 -5.13 4.91
C CYS A 72 -7.30 -4.51 5.06
N ARG A 73 -8.16 -4.62 4.03
CA ARG A 73 -9.53 -4.07 4.08
C ARG A 73 -10.42 -4.74 5.12
N ILE A 74 -10.19 -6.01 5.42
CA ILE A 74 -10.98 -6.76 6.40
C ILE A 74 -10.52 -6.47 7.82
N ARG A 75 -9.20 -6.29 8.02
CA ARG A 75 -8.60 -6.14 9.35
C ARG A 75 -8.38 -4.71 9.81
N GLU A 76 -8.49 -3.69 8.94
CA GLU A 76 -8.38 -2.26 9.29
C GLU A 76 -9.28 -1.83 10.46
#